data_AF-A0A1C6NNE6-F1
#
_entry.id   AF-A0A1C6NNE6-F1
#
_cell.length_a   1.000
_cell.length_b   1.000
_cell.length_c   1.000
_cell.angle_alpha   90.00
_cell.angle_beta   90.00
_cell.angle_gamma   90.00
#
_symmetry.space_group_name_H-M   'P 1'
#
loop_
_entity.id
_entity.type
_entity.pdbx_description
1 polymer ?
#
loop_
_entity_poly.entity_id
_entity_poly.type
_entity_poly.pdbx_seq_one_letter_code
_entity_poly.pdbx_strand_id
1 'polypeptide(L)' 'MQSNQSSRTAHYQLRYQSLKRQEKVLAFPCDAQGRVEMNSLSDLARNDYLYARAVVDFEFARPTVVQRDASTICSGDRR' A
#
# COMPACT_ATOMS: atom_id res chain seq x y z
N MET A 1 -29.62 19.07 -6.87
CA MET A 1 -28.38 18.56 -7.49
C MET A 1 -27.30 18.58 -6.42
N GLN A 2 -27.13 17.51 -5.65
CA GLN A 2 -26.10 17.41 -4.60
C GLN A 2 -25.05 16.40 -5.08
N SER A 3 -23.96 16.91 -5.65
CA SER A 3 -22.76 16.13 -5.95
C SER A 3 -22.02 15.87 -4.64
N ASN A 4 -22.48 14.89 -3.87
CA ASN A 4 -21.85 14.46 -2.63
C ASN A 4 -20.59 13.64 -2.97
N GLN A 5 -19.53 14.34 -3.41
CA GLN A 5 -18.20 13.78 -3.55
C GLN A 5 -17.60 13.65 -2.15
N SER A 6 -18.17 12.76 -1.32
CA SER A 6 -17.43 12.15 -0.22
C SER A 6 -16.32 11.33 -0.86
N SER A 7 -15.27 12.02 -1.33
CA SER A 7 -14.02 11.38 -1.72
C SER A 7 -13.46 10.79 -0.44
N ARG A 8 -13.95 9.60 -0.09
CA ARG A 8 -13.18 8.60 0.64
C ARG A 8 -11.95 8.45 -0.23
N THR A 9 -10.93 9.25 0.06
CA THR A 9 -9.64 9.21 -0.62
C THR A 9 -9.13 7.82 -0.33
N ALA A 10 -9.46 6.88 -1.21
CA ALA A 10 -9.08 5.49 -1.08
C ALA A 10 -7.56 5.49 -1.22
N HIS A 11 -6.87 5.49 -0.09
CA HIS A 11 -5.43 5.48 -0.08
C HIS A 11 -4.99 4.08 -0.45
N TYR A 12 -4.60 3.84 -1.70
CA TYR A 12 -4.05 2.55 -2.10
C TYR A 12 -2.60 2.45 -1.66
N GLN A 13 -2.20 1.23 -1.32
CA GLN A 13 -0.84 0.91 -0.92
C GLN A 13 -0.36 -0.34 -1.65
N LEU A 14 0.83 -0.25 -2.21
CA LEU A 14 1.51 -1.38 -2.82
C LEU A 14 2.30 -2.10 -1.73
N ARG A 15 1.86 -3.32 -1.38
CA ARG A 15 2.52 -4.15 -0.37
C ARG A 15 3.41 -5.19 -1.04
N TYR A 16 4.68 -5.20 -0.63
CA TYR A 16 5.64 -6.26 -0.90
C TYR A 16 5.78 -7.10 0.36
N GLN A 17 5.31 -8.35 0.29
CA GLN A 17 5.42 -9.31 1.39
C GLN A 17 6.71 -10.12 1.20
N SER A 18 7.64 -10.09 2.14
CA SER A 18 8.82 -10.94 2.08
C SER A 18 8.42 -12.41 2.22
N LEU A 19 8.84 -13.24 1.27
CA LEU A 19 8.63 -14.69 1.30
C LEU A 19 9.62 -15.39 2.24
N LYS A 20 10.84 -14.84 2.36
CA LYS A 20 11.94 -15.40 3.15
C LYS A 20 11.95 -14.93 4.62
N ARG A 21 11.54 -13.69 4.86
CA ARG A 21 11.44 -13.08 6.20
C ARG A 21 10.02 -12.60 6.45
N GLN A 22 9.21 -13.41 7.11
CA GLN A 22 7.79 -13.14 7.35
C GLN A 22 7.51 -11.80 8.08
N GLU A 23 8.53 -11.20 8.69
CA GLU A 23 8.41 -9.94 9.45
C GLU A 23 8.67 -8.68 8.63
N LYS A 24 9.21 -8.78 7.40
CA LYS A 24 9.49 -7.60 6.57
C LYS A 24 8.39 -7.43 5.52
N VAL A 25 7.59 -6.39 5.71
CA VAL A 25 6.60 -5.94 4.73
C VAL A 25 6.90 -4.49 4.38
N LEU A 26 7.14 -4.24 3.10
CA LEU A 26 7.29 -2.88 2.59
C LEU A 26 5.98 -2.43 1.98
N ALA A 27 5.43 -1.32 2.48
CA ALA A 27 4.20 -0.73 1.98
C ALA A 27 4.50 0.67 1.44
N PHE A 28 4.23 0.87 0.15
CA PHE A 28 4.42 2.15 -0.51
C PHE A 28 3.06 2.74 -0.89
N PRO A 29 2.86 4.06 -0.80
CA PRO A 29 1.66 4.69 -1.35
C PRO A 29 1.60 4.44 -2.86
N CYS A 30 0.46 3.97 -3.35
CA CYS A 30 0.22 3.81 -4.78
C CYS A 30 -1.15 4.34 -5.17
N ASP A 31 -1.36 4.51 -6.46
CA ASP A 31 -2.66 4.83 -7.04
C ASP A 31 -3.52 3.56 -7.26
N ALA A 32 -4.81 3.72 -7.58
CA ALA A 32 -5.72 2.62 -7.92
C ALA A 32 -5.20 1.75 -9.08
N GLN A 33 -4.38 2.32 -9.96
CA GLN A 33 -3.71 1.59 -11.05
C GLN A 33 -2.46 0.81 -10.62
N GLY A 34 -2.09 0.83 -9.32
CA GLY A 34 -0.88 0.19 -8.80
C GLY A 34 0.42 0.93 -9.15
N ARG A 35 0.33 2.19 -9.60
CA ARG A 35 1.49 3.04 -9.89
C ARG A 35 1.97 3.68 -8.59
N VAL A 36 3.24 3.49 -8.28
CA VAL A 36 3.90 4.15 -7.14
C VAL A 36 4.50 5.46 -7.64
N GLU A 37 4.06 6.56 -7.04
CA GLU A 37 4.59 7.89 -7.36
C GLU A 37 5.97 8.05 -6.73
N MET A 38 7.03 7.72 -7.50
CA MET A 38 8.42 7.85 -7.04
C MET A 38 8.77 9.27 -6.59
N ASN A 39 8.12 10.30 -7.16
CA ASN A 39 8.32 11.70 -6.76
C ASN A 39 7.75 12.02 -5.38
N SER A 40 6.81 11.21 -4.89
CA SER A 40 6.24 11.35 -3.54
C SER A 40 7.05 10.58 -2.49
N LEU A 41 8.04 9.78 -2.90
CA LEU A 41 8.90 9.00 -2.02
C LEU A 41 10.20 9.75 -1.71
N SER A 42 10.71 9.60 -0.49
CA SER A 42 12.06 10.02 -0.12
C SER A 42 13.12 9.13 -0.77
N ASP A 43 14.36 9.60 -0.90
CA ASP A 43 15.47 8.86 -1.52
C ASP A 43 15.67 7.45 -0.94
N LEU A 44 15.56 7.31 0.39
CA LEU A 44 15.62 6.01 1.06
C LEU A 44 14.49 5.09 0.62
N ALA A 45 13.25 5.57 0.64
CA ALA A 45 12.07 4.80 0.25
C ALA A 45 12.12 4.42 -1.24
N ARG A 46 12.67 5.29 -2.09
CA ARG A 46 12.91 5.01 -3.50
C ARG A 46 13.95 3.91 -3.70
N ASN A 47 15.04 3.92 -2.91
CA ASN A 47 16.03 2.85 -2.94
C ASN A 47 15.43 1.51 -2.47
N ASP A 48 14.68 1.50 -1.37
CA ASP A 48 13.96 0.30 -0.89
C ASP A 48 12.95 -0.21 -1.93
N TYR A 49 12.23 0.68 -2.63
CA TYR A 49 11.29 0.31 -3.70
C TYR A 49 12.00 -0.34 -4.89
N LEU A 50 13.11 0.26 -5.36
CA LEU A 50 13.91 -0.30 -6.46
C LEU A 50 14.50 -1.66 -6.09
N TYR A 51 14.99 -1.80 -4.85
CA TYR A 51 15.47 -3.08 -4.32
C TYR A 51 14.35 -4.12 -4.30
N ALA A 52 13.21 -3.82 -3.66
CA ALA A 52 12.08 -4.72 -3.56
C ALA A 52 11.56 -5.17 -4.93
N ARG A 53 11.55 -4.28 -5.92
CA ARG A 53 11.16 -4.59 -7.30
C ARG A 53 12.20 -5.46 -8.03
N ALA A 54 13.48 -5.29 -7.76
CA ALA A 54 14.55 -6.12 -8.34
C ALA A 54 14.56 -7.54 -7.78
N VAL A 55 14.20 -7.71 -6.50
CA VAL A 55 14.15 -9.02 -5.81
C VAL A 55 12.73 -9.59 -5.66
N VAL A 56 11.76 -9.07 -6.44
CA VAL A 56 10.44 -9.68 -6.59
C VAL A 56 10.59 -11.08 -7.18
N ASP A 57 9.72 -12.01 -6.75
CA ASP A 57 9.74 -13.44 -7.10
C ASP A 57 10.89 -14.24 -6.45
N PHE A 58 11.95 -13.58 -5.96
CA PHE A 58 13.08 -14.22 -5.29
C PHE A 58 13.03 -14.10 -3.75
N GLU A 59 12.95 -12.86 -3.25
CA GLU A 59 12.92 -12.56 -1.81
C GLU A 59 11.58 -11.97 -1.36
N PHE A 60 10.91 -11.26 -2.28
CA PHE A 60 9.60 -10.66 -2.06
C PHE A 60 8.54 -11.26 -3.00
N ALA A 61 7.33 -11.42 -2.50
CA ALA A 61 6.17 -11.81 -3.29
C ALA A 61 5.79 -10.71 -4.28
N ARG A 62 4.97 -11.08 -5.27
CA ARG A 62 4.42 -10.12 -6.24
C ARG A 62 3.68 -8.99 -5.50
N PRO A 63 3.93 -7.73 -5.89
CA PRO A 63 3.36 -6.60 -5.19
C PRO A 63 1.83 -6.64 -5.31
N THR A 64 1.16 -6.54 -4.17
CA THR A 64 -0.29 -6.56 -4.12
C THR A 64 -0.79 -5.17 -3.77
N VAL A 65 -1.67 -4.62 -4.61
CA VAL A 65 -2.36 -3.37 -4.33
C VAL A 65 -3.44 -3.65 -3.30
N VAL A 66 -3.31 -3.05 -2.13
CA VAL A 66 -4.35 -3.10 -1.10
C VAL A 66 -4.91 -1.70 -0.90
N GLN A 67 -6.22 -1.61 -0.73
CA GLN A 67 -6.82 -0.38 -0.25
C GLN A 67 -6.49 -0.27 1.24
N ARG A 68 -5.92 0.86 1.66
CA ARG A 68 -5.77 1.19 3.07
C ARG A 68 -7.15 1.56 3.58
N ASP A 69 -7.92 0.54 3.94
CA ASP A 69 -9.21 0.76 4.55
C ASP A 69 -8.97 1.32 5.96
N ALA A 70 -9.39 2.56 6.17
CA ALA A 70 -9.30 3.24 7.47
C ALA A 70 -10.49 2.87 8.40
N SER A 71 -11.21 1.79 8.12
CA SER A 71 -12.49 1.49 8.79
C SER A 71 -12.42 0.20 9.61
N THR A 72 -11.51 0.13 10.59
CA THR A 72 -11.64 -0.85 11.69
C THR A 72 -12.31 -0.25 12.93
N ILE A 73 -12.99 0.90 12.82
CA ILE A 73 -13.76 1.42 13.96
C ILE A 73 -15.22 1.55 13.55
N CYS A 74 -15.96 0.48 13.82
CA CYS A 74 -17.36 0.49 14.29
C CYS A 74 -17.78 -0.96 14.57
N SER A 75 -17.08 -1.65 15.48
CA SER A 75 -17.71 -2.79 16.16
C SER A 75 -18.48 -2.23 17.35
N GLY A 76 -19.81 -2.31 17.24
CA GLY A 76 -20.76 -1.71 18.14
C GLY A 76 -20.69 -2.24 19.57
N ASP A 77 -20.69 -1.30 20.52
CA ASP A 77 -21.11 -1.57 21.88
C ASP A 77 -22.63 -1.76 21.89
N ARG A 78 -23.06 -2.91 22.41
CA ARG A 78 -24.46 -3.33 22.54
C ARG A 78 -24.98 -2.84 23.89
N ARG A 79 -25.81 -1.79 23.94
CA ARG A 79 -27.00 -1.73 24.82
C ARG A 79 -27.88 -0.50 24.59
#